data_AF-A0A9W7ECK8-F1
#
_entry.id   AF-A0A9W7ECK8-F1
#
_cell.length_a   1.000
_cell.length_b   1.000
_cell.length_c   1.000
_cell.angle_alpha   90.00
_cell.angle_beta   90.00
_cell.angle_gamma   90.00
#
_symmetry.space_group_name_H-M   'P 1'
#
loop_
_entity.id
_entity.type
_entity.pdbx_description
1 polymer ?
#
loop_
_entity_poly.entity_id
_entity_poly.type
_entity_poly.pdbx_seq_one_letter_code
_entity_poly.pdbx_strand_id
1 'polypeptide(L)'
;TDEFPEKNFDNHTHYGFIAQEVEEVLPEMVGTNELGYKSIRYIGFTSLLVEALKEQQAEVVKLRDKVEKLLGFICNSKALKEEAGRGEICDV
;
A
#
# COMPACT_ATOMS: atom_id res chain seq x y z
N THR A 1 -1.80 -31.45 -12.93
CA THR A 1 -1.68 -31.04 -14.34
C THR A 1 -2.42 -31.97 -15.30
N ASP A 2 -2.73 -33.21 -14.91
CA ASP A 2 -3.31 -34.21 -15.82
C ASP A 2 -4.83 -34.07 -16.07
N GLU A 3 -5.53 -33.25 -15.30
CA GLU A 3 -6.99 -33.02 -15.46
C GLU A 3 -7.34 -32.06 -16.62
N PHE A 4 -6.41 -31.19 -17.04
CA PHE A 4 -6.67 -30.16 -18.08
C PHE A 4 -5.44 -29.99 -18.99
N PRO A 5 -5.11 -30.99 -19.82
CA PRO A 5 -3.90 -30.99 -20.66
C PRO A 5 -3.87 -29.85 -21.70
N GLU A 6 -5.03 -29.36 -22.14
CA GLU A 6 -5.16 -28.27 -23.10
C GLU A 6 -4.75 -26.89 -22.55
N LYS A 7 -4.74 -26.75 -21.21
CA LYS A 7 -4.41 -25.48 -20.55
C LYS A 7 -2.91 -25.21 -20.44
N ASN A 8 -2.06 -26.21 -20.72
CA ASN A 8 -0.60 -26.10 -20.67
C ASN A 8 -0.08 -25.45 -19.37
N PHE A 9 -0.66 -25.82 -18.23
CA PHE A 9 -0.16 -25.35 -16.95
C PHE A 9 1.27 -25.85 -16.75
N ASP A 10 2.20 -24.92 -16.53
CA ASP A 10 3.53 -25.29 -16.08
C ASP A 10 3.47 -25.77 -14.62
N ASN A 11 4.56 -26.38 -14.15
CA ASN A 11 4.65 -26.88 -12.77
C ASN A 11 5.38 -25.89 -11.85
N HIS A 12 5.40 -24.60 -12.20
CA HIS A 12 6.00 -23.57 -11.38
C HIS A 12 5.01 -22.99 -10.38
N THR A 13 5.53 -22.54 -9.24
CA THR A 13 4.74 -21.81 -8.26
C THR A 13 4.43 -20.42 -8.81
N HIS A 14 3.15 -20.12 -8.98
CA HIS A 14 2.65 -18.79 -9.35
C HIS A 14 2.08 -18.09 -8.13
N TYR A 15 2.39 -16.81 -7.98
CA TYR A 15 1.80 -15.94 -6.95
C TYR A 15 0.83 -14.98 -7.63
N GLY A 16 -0.34 -14.81 -7.05
CA GLY A 16 -1.38 -13.97 -7.60
C GLY A 16 -2.60 -13.91 -6.68
N PHE A 17 -3.70 -13.43 -7.24
CA PHE A 17 -4.95 -13.30 -6.51
C PHE A 17 -5.95 -14.40 -6.88
N ILE A 18 -6.88 -14.65 -5.96
CA ILE A 18 -8.06 -15.48 -6.22
C ILE A 18 -9.10 -14.60 -6.94
N ALA A 19 -9.51 -15.00 -8.14
CA ALA A 19 -10.40 -14.19 -8.97
C ALA A 19 -11.75 -13.89 -8.29
N GLN A 20 -12.25 -14.82 -7.49
CA GLN A 20 -13.49 -14.69 -6.73
C GLN A 20 -13.37 -13.59 -5.66
N GLU A 21 -12.26 -13.55 -4.91
CA GLU A 21 -12.03 -12.52 -3.89
C GLU A 21 -11.85 -11.15 -4.54
N VAL A 22 -11.18 -11.09 -5.69
CA VAL A 22 -11.04 -9.84 -6.45
C VAL A 22 -12.38 -9.36 -6.98
N GLU A 23 -13.26 -10.26 -7.41
CA GLU A 23 -14.59 -9.89 -7.93
C GLU A 23 -15.46 -9.20 -6.88
N GLU A 24 -15.32 -9.55 -5.61
CA GLU A 24 -16.06 -8.92 -4.50
C GLU A 24 -15.68 -7.44 -4.30
N VAL A 25 -14.44 -7.06 -4.67
CA VAL A 25 -13.90 -5.72 -4.43
C VAL A 25 -13.79 -4.90 -5.72
N LEU A 26 -13.37 -5.53 -6.82
CA LEU A 26 -13.09 -4.96 -8.14
C LEU A 26 -13.69 -5.86 -9.24
N PRO A 27 -15.03 -5.97 -9.35
CA PRO A 27 -15.69 -6.84 -10.33
C PRO A 27 -15.28 -6.55 -11.77
N GLU A 28 -14.97 -5.29 -12.09
CA GLU A 28 -14.48 -4.85 -13.38
C GLU A 28 -13.06 -5.34 -13.72
N MET A 29 -12.36 -5.97 -12.78
CA MET A 29 -11.08 -6.63 -13.02
C MET A 29 -11.24 -8.12 -13.33
N VAL A 30 -12.45 -8.68 -13.23
CA VAL A 30 -12.71 -10.12 -13.42
C VAL A 30 -13.52 -10.37 -14.68
N GLY A 31 -13.10 -11.35 -15.47
CA GLY A 31 -13.85 -11.86 -16.62
C GLY A 31 -14.34 -13.27 -16.34
N THR A 32 -15.53 -13.60 -16.81
CA THR A 32 -16.06 -14.98 -16.77
C THR A 32 -16.24 -15.45 -18.21
N ASN A 33 -15.69 -16.62 -18.55
CA ASN A 33 -15.88 -17.20 -19.88
C ASN A 33 -17.19 -18.00 -19.99
N GLU A 34 -17.50 -18.50 -21.19
CA GLU A 34 -18.73 -19.25 -21.47
C GLU A 34 -18.88 -20.54 -20.64
N LEU A 35 -17.77 -21.06 -20.11
CA LEU A 35 -17.74 -22.24 -19.24
C LEU A 35 -17.81 -21.90 -17.74
N GLY A 36 -17.97 -20.62 -17.40
CA GLY A 36 -18.06 -20.15 -16.02
C GLY A 36 -16.72 -19.95 -15.30
N TYR A 37 -15.58 -20.13 -15.97
CA TYR A 37 -14.27 -19.90 -15.35
C TYR A 37 -13.96 -18.40 -15.25
N LYS A 38 -13.52 -17.99 -14.05
CA LYS A 38 -13.13 -16.61 -13.76
C LYS A 38 -11.64 -16.38 -14.01
N SER A 39 -11.30 -15.23 -14.57
CA SER A 39 -9.92 -14.80 -14.83
C SER A 39 -9.74 -13.31 -14.51
N ILE A 40 -8.52 -12.92 -14.13
CA ILE A 40 -8.19 -11.56 -13.70
C ILE A 40 -7.53 -10.78 -14.85
N ARG A 41 -7.98 -9.55 -15.07
CA ARG A 41 -7.40 -8.57 -16.01
C ARG A 41 -6.27 -7.78 -15.33
N TYR A 42 -5.11 -8.41 -15.15
CA TYR A 42 -3.95 -7.81 -14.46
C TYR A 42 -3.48 -6.45 -15.02
N ILE A 43 -3.63 -6.21 -16.33
CA ILE A 43 -3.23 -4.95 -16.97
C ILE A 43 -3.94 -3.74 -16.35
N GLY A 44 -5.19 -3.91 -15.89
CA GLY A 44 -5.98 -2.84 -15.28
C GLY A 44 -5.46 -2.38 -13.91
N PHE A 45 -4.67 -3.21 -13.22
CA PHE A 45 -4.16 -2.89 -11.89
C PHE A 45 -3.10 -1.80 -11.90
N THR A 46 -2.30 -1.68 -12.96
CA THR A 46 -1.16 -0.75 -12.99
C THR A 46 -1.58 0.69 -12.67
N SER A 47 -2.67 1.18 -13.27
CA SER A 47 -3.16 2.54 -13.03
C SER A 47 -3.69 2.71 -11.60
N LEU A 48 -4.42 1.72 -11.09
CA LEU A 48 -4.93 1.73 -9.71
C LEU A 48 -3.79 1.74 -8.70
N LEU A 49 -2.77 0.91 -8.91
CA LEU A 49 -1.60 0.80 -8.03
C LEU A 49 -0.78 2.09 -8.03
N VAL A 50 -0.62 2.74 -9.18
CA VAL A 50 0.07 4.04 -9.27
C VAL A 50 -0.68 5.09 -8.45
N GLU A 51 -2.01 5.12 -8.52
CA GLU A 51 -2.79 6.09 -7.75
C GLU A 51 -2.75 5.78 -6.25
N ALA A 52 -2.92 4.52 -5.87
CA ALA A 52 -2.79 4.09 -4.47
C ALA A 52 -1.40 4.43 -3.89
N LEU A 53 -0.32 4.27 -4.66
CA LEU A 53 1.03 4.66 -4.24
C LEU A 53 1.16 6.17 -4.02
N LYS A 54 0.55 7.00 -4.86
CA LYS A 54 0.56 8.46 -4.65
C LYS A 54 -0.22 8.85 -3.40
N GLU A 55 -1.41 8.28 -3.19
CA GLU A 55 -2.22 8.52 -2.00
C GLU A 55 -1.47 8.10 -0.72
N GLN A 56 -0.86 6.91 -0.76
CA GLN A 56 -0.01 6.43 0.34
C GLN A 56 1.18 7.36 0.59
N GLN A 57 1.83 7.85 -0.47
CA GLN A 57 2.96 8.78 -0.35
C GLN A 57 2.54 10.12 0.26
N ALA A 58 1.34 10.62 -0.07
CA ALA A 58 0.77 11.82 0.51
C ALA A 58 0.50 11.64 2.01
N GLU A 59 -0.04 10.50 2.43
CA GLU A 59 -0.25 10.21 3.86
C GLU A 59 1.07 10.09 4.61
N VAL A 60 2.11 9.49 4.01
CA VAL A 60 3.46 9.45 4.60
C VAL A 60 4.02 10.86 4.82
N VAL A 61 3.90 11.76 3.85
CA VAL A 61 4.33 13.16 4.00
C VAL A 61 3.58 13.83 5.14
N LYS A 62 2.24 13.71 5.16
CA LYS A 62 1.40 14.29 6.20
C LYS A 62 1.73 13.77 7.60
N LEU A 63 2.04 12.48 7.73
CA LEU A 63 2.45 11.88 8.99
C LEU A 63 3.82 12.39 9.43
N ARG A 64 4.78 12.52 8.51
CA ARG A 64 6.10 13.12 8.79
C ARG A 64 5.98 14.56 9.27
N ASP A 65 5.17 15.38 8.61
CA ASP A 65 4.91 16.77 9.01
C ASP A 65 4.32 16.86 10.42
N LYS A 66 3.39 15.94 10.76
CA LYS A 66 2.82 15.87 12.11
C LYS A 66 3.90 15.53 13.14
N VAL A 67 4.76 14.56 12.84
CA VAL A 67 5.87 14.17 13.72
C VAL A 67 6.81 15.36 13.92
N GLU A 68 7.21 16.05 12.84
CA GLU A 68 8.10 17.21 12.92
C GLU A 68 7.49 18.34 13.76
N LYS A 69 6.20 18.66 13.55
CA LYS A 69 5.49 19.67 14.37
C LYS A 69 5.46 19.28 15.85
N LEU A 70 5.14 18.01 16.15
CA LEU A 70 5.12 17.52 17.53
C LEU A 70 6.50 17.59 18.17
N LEU A 71 7.57 17.24 17.45
CA LEU A 71 8.95 17.39 17.92
C LEU A 71 9.30 18.86 18.17
N GLY A 72 8.88 19.77 17.28
CA GLY A 72 9.04 21.21 17.46
C GLY A 72 8.33 21.73 18.72
N PHE A 73 7.09 21.30 18.97
CA PHE A 73 6.37 21.66 20.20
C PHE A 73 7.07 21.14 21.46
N ILE A 74 7.60 19.92 21.42
CA ILE A 74 8.36 19.34 22.54
C ILE A 74 9.62 20.17 22.79
N CYS A 75 10.41 20.50 21.76
CA CYS A 75 11.62 21.31 21.93
C CYS A 75 11.29 22.70 22.50
N ASN A 76 10.27 23.39 21.96
CA ASN A 76 9.85 24.69 22.49
C ASN A 76 9.40 24.60 23.96
N SER A 77 8.67 23.55 24.33
CA SER A 77 8.24 23.33 25.72
C SER A 77 9.40 23.01 26.68
N LYS A 78 10.46 22.37 26.19
CA LYS A 78 11.68 22.08 26.96
C LYS A 78 12.54 23.34 27.11
N ALA A 79 12.70 24.13 26.05
CA ALA A 79 13.40 25.40 26.09
C ALA A 79 12.80 26.36 27.13
N LEU A 80 11.45 26.40 27.25
CA LEU A 80 10.76 27.16 28.30
C LEU A 80 11.00 26.64 29.73
N LYS A 81 11.44 25.39 29.89
CA LYS A 81 11.81 24.79 31.19
C LYS A 81 13.32 24.90 31.48
N GLU A 82 14.15 25.08 30.46
CA GLU A 82 15.62 25.16 30.56
C GLU A 82 16.18 26.53 30.95
N GLU A 83 15.39 27.61 30.92
CA GLU A 83 15.77 28.87 31.58
C GLU A 83 15.95 28.72 33.11
N ALA A 84 15.58 27.56 33.68
CA ALA A 84 15.89 27.16 35.06
C ALA A 84 17.19 26.34 35.25
N GLY A 85 17.94 26.00 34.19
CA GLY A 85 19.23 25.33 34.35
C GLY A 85 19.80 24.64 33.12
N ARG A 86 20.87 25.25 32.56
CA ARG A 86 21.97 24.66 31.76
C ARG A 86 21.52 23.70 30.63
N GLY A 87 21.31 24.31 29.45
CA GLY A 87 20.65 23.69 28.30
C GLY A 87 21.38 22.54 27.60
N GLU A 88 20.57 21.59 27.15
CA GLU A 88 20.87 20.67 26.05
C GLU A 88 20.30 21.29 24.76
N ILE A 89 21.18 21.56 23.81
CA ILE A 89 20.81 22.01 22.46
C ILE A 89 19.95 20.91 21.81
N CYS A 90 18.73 21.26 21.41
CA CYS A 90 17.95 20.43 20.48
C CYS A 90 18.70 20.39 19.13
N ASP A 91 19.58 19.43 18.92
CA ASP A 91 20.06 19.09 17.58
C ASP A 91 18.93 18.39 16.84
N VAL A 92 18.44 19.02 15.77
CA VAL A 92 17.55 18.41 14.76
C VAL A 92 18.41 17.80 13.66
#